data_AF-A0AAU4GC68-F1
#
_entry.id   AF-A0AAU4GC68-F1
#
_cell.length_a   1.000
_cell.length_b   1.000
_cell.length_c   1.000
_cell.angle_alpha   90.00
_cell.angle_beta   90.00
_cell.angle_gamma   90.00
#
_symmetry.space_group_name_H-M   'P 1'
#
loop_
_entity.id
_entity.type
_entity.pdbx_description
1 polymer ?
#
loop_
_entity_poly.entity_id
_entity_poly.type
_entity_poly.pdbx_seq_one_letter_code
_entity_poly.pdbx_strand_id
1 'polypeptide(L)'
;MSTEKPTAVRVYLARVRTALADLPAGEVEEILEDVRPHLAEIEAELGQSARVEALIERLGTPESYAAELRSSGGYPLPPADGAGETATAVLKTAKGQSLFGARFALWGMVFCAAGLALFAFGAGVSVNAGALMGLLLLAPVFALSLWFLHRRGIAAVLALPEAVRVRDTIRKFREDRKGDRTLAYLGTLKPAWWVACAAVLVAFGLFLMLRHSYALLLLPFLIAAAVAVVWAGPRAPGDRRLLWIVVPVSAFVVGGGLGGVGAMIDRVGHYSYNSGTPSYVTSYASDDQYGNQQLRYGNEELKNVYAFDADGKPLTDVYLYDEQGRPITITRYGCEQDTGTEAKRGVDNRFPRPQLVQGTQDANGNLDGYNGYRGYCHEVTGVPFAAAIPKPVPAPATAPTGKPSGPPESPKPSGSAPVTPTSPAPPTR
;
A
#
# COMPACT_ATOMS: atom_id res chain seq x y z
N MET A 1 -88.09 -0.88 -1.96
CA MET A 1 -86.65 -1.13 -1.76
C MET A 1 -85.92 0.12 -2.20
N SER A 2 -85.52 0.96 -1.25
CA SER A 2 -84.88 2.25 -1.54
C SER A 2 -83.48 1.98 -2.09
N THR A 3 -83.27 2.32 -3.36
CA THR A 3 -81.96 2.35 -4.00
C THR A 3 -81.15 3.49 -3.37
N GLU A 4 -80.48 3.18 -2.26
CA GLU A 4 -79.57 4.09 -1.58
C GLU A 4 -78.44 4.44 -2.56
N LYS A 5 -78.49 5.65 -3.12
CA LYS A 5 -77.42 6.17 -3.97
C LYS A 5 -76.12 6.13 -3.16
N PRO A 6 -75.01 5.57 -3.70
CA PRO A 6 -73.74 5.60 -3.01
C PRO A 6 -73.35 7.07 -2.74
N THR A 7 -73.03 7.38 -1.48
CA THR A 7 -72.62 8.74 -1.05
C THR A 7 -71.34 9.17 -1.78
N ALA A 8 -71.11 10.48 -1.91
CA ALA A 8 -69.95 11.01 -2.62
C ALA A 8 -68.64 10.55 -1.99
N VAL A 9 -68.60 10.45 -0.66
CA VAL A 9 -67.45 9.92 0.11
C VAL A 9 -67.18 8.46 -0.24
N ARG A 10 -68.21 7.61 -0.39
CA ARG A 10 -68.01 6.19 -0.75
C ARG A 10 -67.38 6.04 -2.13
N VAL A 11 -67.77 6.89 -3.08
CA VAL A 11 -67.21 6.88 -4.44
C VAL A 11 -65.76 7.38 -4.42
N TYR A 12 -65.46 8.42 -3.64
CA TYR A 12 -64.10 8.95 -3.48
C TYR A 12 -63.19 7.92 -2.82
N LEU A 13 -63.61 7.31 -1.70
CA LEU A 13 -62.86 6.26 -0.99
C LEU A 13 -62.60 5.02 -1.84
N ALA A 14 -63.55 4.62 -2.69
CA ALA A 14 -63.34 3.49 -3.61
C ALA A 14 -62.19 3.77 -4.60
N ARG A 15 -62.07 5.01 -5.07
CA ARG A 15 -60.95 5.43 -5.94
C ARG A 15 -59.63 5.53 -5.17
N VAL A 16 -59.63 6.05 -3.94
CA VAL A 16 -58.44 6.05 -3.06
C VAL A 16 -57.97 4.63 -2.77
N ARG A 17 -58.88 3.70 -2.45
CA ARG A 17 -58.57 2.28 -2.24
C ARG A 17 -57.96 1.63 -3.49
N THR A 18 -58.48 1.96 -4.67
CA THR A 18 -57.95 1.48 -5.95
C THR A 18 -56.56 2.05 -6.20
N ALA A 19 -56.35 3.33 -5.89
CA ALA A 19 -55.06 3.97 -6.02
C ALA A 19 -54.01 3.35 -5.08
N LEU A 20 -54.40 2.92 -3.87
CA LEU A 20 -53.54 2.26 -2.86
C LEU A 20 -53.43 0.74 -3.00
N ALA A 21 -53.96 0.13 -4.07
CA ALA A 21 -54.00 -1.33 -4.23
C ALA A 21 -52.62 -2.00 -4.36
N ASP A 22 -51.56 -1.21 -4.48
CA ASP A 22 -50.15 -1.62 -4.46
C ASP A 22 -49.63 -1.97 -3.06
N LEU A 23 -50.29 -1.50 -1.99
CA LEU A 23 -49.92 -1.80 -0.61
C LEU A 23 -50.57 -3.10 -0.09
N PRO A 24 -50.01 -3.75 0.96
CA PRO A 24 -50.63 -4.89 1.62
C PRO A 24 -52.05 -4.56 2.10
N ALA A 25 -53.00 -5.48 1.92
CA ALA A 25 -54.41 -5.24 2.22
C ALA A 25 -54.70 -4.83 3.68
N GLY A 26 -53.87 -5.28 4.64
CA GLY A 26 -53.98 -4.88 6.04
C GLY A 26 -53.64 -3.41 6.28
N GLU A 27 -52.59 -2.90 5.63
CA GLU A 27 -52.16 -1.49 5.74
C GLU A 27 -53.13 -0.54 5.05
N VAL A 28 -53.69 -0.96 3.90
CA VAL A 28 -54.71 -0.17 3.20
C VAL A 28 -55.96 -0.01 4.06
N GLU A 29 -56.38 -1.05 4.80
CA GLU A 29 -57.57 -0.96 5.64
C GLU A 29 -57.34 -0.05 6.86
N GLU A 30 -56.16 -0.10 7.48
CA GLU A 30 -55.75 0.81 8.57
C GLU A 30 -55.76 2.28 8.12
N ILE A 31 -55.12 2.60 6.97
CA ILE A 31 -55.12 3.96 6.41
C ILE A 31 -56.54 4.44 6.10
N LEU A 32 -57.39 3.57 5.55
CA LEU A 32 -58.77 3.93 5.23
C LEU A 32 -59.66 4.03 6.49
N GLU A 33 -59.32 3.38 7.59
CA GLU A 33 -60.01 3.51 8.88
C GLU A 33 -59.75 4.88 9.50
N ASP A 34 -58.50 5.37 9.42
CA ASP A 34 -58.11 6.71 9.91
C ASP A 34 -58.73 7.86 9.12
N VAL A 35 -58.86 7.70 7.79
CA VAL A 35 -59.32 8.77 6.88
C VAL A 35 -60.85 8.87 6.80
N ARG A 36 -61.57 7.76 7.02
CA ARG A 36 -63.04 7.70 6.93
C ARG A 36 -63.75 8.75 7.80
N PRO A 37 -63.41 8.93 9.09
CA PRO A 37 -64.04 9.94 9.94
C PRO A 37 -63.86 11.36 9.38
N HIS A 38 -62.66 11.70 8.92
CA HIS A 38 -62.36 13.04 8.41
C HIS A 38 -63.15 13.37 7.13
N LEU A 39 -63.29 12.40 6.22
CA LEU A 39 -64.10 12.61 5.01
C LEU A 39 -65.60 12.72 5.33
N ALA A 40 -66.08 12.01 6.36
CA ALA A 40 -67.47 12.12 6.81
C ALA A 40 -67.78 13.51 7.42
N GLU A 41 -66.82 14.11 8.13
CA GLU A 41 -66.93 15.50 8.61
C GLU A 41 -67.02 16.49 7.44
N ILE A 42 -66.17 16.34 6.43
CA ILE A 42 -66.19 17.19 5.23
C ILE A 42 -67.50 17.03 4.45
N GLU A 43 -68.04 15.82 4.34
CA GLU A 43 -69.34 15.58 3.73
C GLU A 43 -70.49 16.24 4.52
N ALA A 44 -70.42 16.21 5.85
CA ALA A 44 -71.38 16.91 6.70
C ALA A 44 -71.29 18.44 6.55
N GLU A 45 -70.09 19.00 6.40
CA GLU A 45 -69.88 20.43 6.12
C GLU A 45 -70.44 20.85 4.74
N LEU A 46 -70.23 20.03 3.72
CA LEU A 46 -70.71 20.29 2.34
C LEU A 46 -72.23 20.09 2.21
N GLY A 47 -72.83 19.27 3.07
CA GLY A 47 -74.27 19.03 3.10
C GLY A 47 -74.82 18.58 1.74
N GLN A 48 -75.84 19.27 1.24
CA GLN A 48 -76.48 18.93 -0.05
C GLN A 48 -75.59 19.17 -1.28
N SER A 49 -74.45 19.86 -1.11
CA SER A 49 -73.47 20.11 -2.17
C SER A 49 -72.33 19.08 -2.21
N ALA A 50 -72.35 18.08 -1.32
CA ALA A 50 -71.39 16.98 -1.28
C ALA A 50 -71.49 16.10 -2.54
N ARG A 51 -70.79 16.51 -3.59
CA ARG A 51 -70.55 15.72 -4.80
C ARG A 51 -69.07 15.38 -4.90
N VAL A 52 -68.74 14.36 -5.69
CA VAL A 52 -67.36 13.92 -5.89
C VAL A 52 -66.50 15.06 -6.42
N GLU A 53 -67.07 15.92 -7.28
CA GLU A 53 -66.40 17.10 -7.84
C GLU A 53 -66.04 18.12 -6.76
N ALA A 54 -66.92 18.34 -5.77
CA ALA A 54 -66.66 19.25 -4.66
C ALA A 54 -65.57 18.71 -3.71
N LEU A 55 -65.52 17.39 -3.51
CA LEU A 55 -64.41 16.75 -2.79
C LEU A 55 -63.11 16.88 -3.58
N ILE A 56 -63.13 16.73 -4.90
CA ILE A 56 -61.94 16.89 -5.76
C ILE A 56 -61.42 18.33 -5.73
N GLU A 57 -62.29 19.33 -5.70
CA GLU A 57 -61.89 20.73 -5.63
C GLU A 57 -61.20 21.08 -4.30
N ARG A 58 -61.65 20.48 -3.18
CA ARG A 58 -61.13 20.76 -1.84
C ARG A 58 -59.94 19.90 -1.42
N LEU A 59 -59.94 18.62 -1.78
CA LEU A 59 -58.94 17.61 -1.35
C LEU A 59 -57.99 17.19 -2.48
N GLY A 60 -58.25 17.62 -3.71
CA GLY A 60 -57.56 17.11 -4.90
C GLY A 60 -58.15 15.80 -5.41
N THR A 61 -57.60 15.28 -6.52
CA THR A 61 -58.07 14.01 -7.08
C THR A 61 -57.80 12.86 -6.11
N PRO A 62 -58.63 11.79 -6.10
CA PRO A 62 -58.42 10.63 -5.23
C PRO A 62 -57.02 10.03 -5.31
N GLU A 63 -56.40 10.08 -6.49
CA GLU A 63 -55.05 9.58 -6.75
C GLU A 63 -53.98 10.50 -6.15
N SER A 64 -54.17 11.82 -6.23
CA SER A 64 -53.30 12.81 -5.58
C SER A 64 -53.38 12.69 -4.06
N TYR A 65 -54.60 12.59 -3.54
CA TYR A 65 -54.85 12.40 -2.10
C TYR A 65 -54.25 11.09 -1.59
N ALA A 66 -54.35 9.99 -2.36
CA ALA A 66 -53.67 8.73 -2.04
C ALA A 66 -52.14 8.86 -2.05
N ALA A 67 -51.55 9.71 -2.92
CA ALA A 67 -50.12 9.97 -2.93
C ALA A 67 -49.67 10.78 -1.70
N GLU A 68 -50.50 11.71 -1.21
CA GLU A 68 -50.26 12.45 0.04
C GLU A 68 -50.39 11.56 1.28
N LEU A 69 -51.35 10.64 1.30
CA LEU A 69 -51.46 9.63 2.37
C LEU A 69 -50.22 8.71 2.39
N ARG A 70 -49.71 8.31 1.22
CA ARG A 70 -48.47 7.53 1.13
C ARG A 70 -47.26 8.31 1.65
N SER A 71 -47.12 9.59 1.26
CA SER A 71 -45.98 10.40 1.71
C SER A 71 -46.01 10.62 3.22
N SER A 72 -47.20 10.80 3.79
CA SER A 72 -47.43 10.93 5.24
C SER A 72 -47.16 9.63 6.00
N GLY A 73 -47.55 8.48 5.42
CA GLY A 73 -47.29 7.14 5.96
C GLY A 73 -45.88 6.60 5.69
N GLY A 74 -45.03 7.35 4.98
CA GLY A 74 -43.66 6.92 4.65
C GLY A 74 -43.57 5.84 3.56
N TYR A 75 -44.62 5.65 2.76
CA TYR A 75 -44.71 4.67 1.70
C TYR A 75 -44.08 5.17 0.38
N PRO A 76 -43.48 4.29 -0.43
CA PRO A 76 -42.93 4.65 -1.73
C PRO A 76 -44.03 5.09 -2.71
N LEU A 77 -43.72 6.04 -3.59
CA LEU A 77 -44.61 6.47 -4.66
C LEU A 77 -44.88 5.33 -5.66
N PRO A 78 -46.11 5.18 -6.17
CA PRO A 78 -46.44 4.15 -7.15
C PRO A 78 -45.65 4.36 -8.46
N PRO A 79 -45.31 3.28 -9.19
CA PRO A 79 -44.78 3.39 -10.55
C PRO A 79 -45.79 4.13 -11.43
N ALA A 80 -45.34 5.19 -12.12
CA ALA A 80 -46.22 6.05 -12.91
C ALA A 80 -46.66 5.36 -14.21
N ASP A 81 -47.68 4.50 -14.10
CA ASP A 81 -48.33 3.87 -15.23
C ASP A 81 -49.82 4.31 -15.30
N GLY A 82 -50.08 5.31 -16.15
CA GLY A 82 -51.37 5.45 -16.86
C GLY A 82 -52.52 6.22 -16.19
N ALA A 83 -52.55 7.55 -16.37
CA ALA A 83 -53.77 8.31 -16.63
C ALA A 83 -53.39 9.60 -17.39
N GLY A 84 -53.98 9.79 -18.58
CA GLY A 84 -53.65 10.82 -19.57
C GLY A 84 -53.92 12.25 -19.11
N GLU A 85 -53.69 13.32 -19.87
CA GLU A 85 -53.02 13.61 -21.15
C GLU A 85 -53.16 15.16 -21.26
N THR A 86 -52.32 15.83 -22.05
CA THR A 86 -52.35 17.28 -22.35
C THR A 86 -51.68 18.26 -21.37
N ALA A 87 -50.34 18.17 -21.28
CA ALA A 87 -49.53 19.38 -21.31
C ALA A 87 -48.19 19.05 -21.98
N THR A 88 -47.99 19.65 -23.13
CA THR A 88 -46.78 19.70 -23.93
C THR A 88 -45.57 20.12 -23.10
N ALA A 89 -44.87 19.13 -22.55
CA ALA A 89 -43.46 19.26 -22.22
C ALA A 89 -42.76 18.07 -22.85
N VAL A 90 -42.03 18.36 -23.91
CA VAL A 90 -40.98 17.53 -24.49
C VAL A 90 -39.94 17.26 -23.39
N LEU A 91 -40.22 16.35 -22.47
CA LEU A 91 -39.19 15.66 -21.71
C LEU A 91 -38.93 14.38 -22.47
N LYS A 92 -37.93 14.49 -23.36
CA LYS A 92 -37.12 13.40 -23.89
C LYS A 92 -37.29 12.16 -23.04
N THR A 93 -37.85 11.13 -23.66
CA THR A 93 -37.74 9.74 -23.28
C THR A 93 -36.37 9.50 -22.63
N ALA A 94 -36.30 9.46 -21.30
CA ALA A 94 -35.10 9.07 -20.55
C ALA A 94 -34.87 7.54 -20.61
N LYS A 95 -35.47 6.87 -21.61
CA LYS A 95 -35.30 5.47 -21.94
C LYS A 95 -34.02 5.33 -22.76
N GLY A 96 -32.90 5.32 -22.04
CA GLY A 96 -31.55 5.27 -22.61
C GLY A 96 -30.50 6.09 -21.85
N GLN A 97 -30.77 6.54 -20.63
CA GLN A 97 -29.72 7.12 -19.78
C GLN A 97 -28.67 6.03 -19.51
N SER A 98 -27.45 6.24 -20.01
CA SER A 98 -26.44 5.21 -20.19
C SER A 98 -26.14 4.42 -18.91
N LEU A 99 -26.66 3.18 -18.82
CA LEU A 99 -26.22 2.18 -17.85
C LEU A 99 -24.69 2.04 -17.88
N PHE A 100 -24.09 2.23 -19.06
CA PHE A 100 -22.64 2.33 -19.24
C PHE A 100 -21.99 3.46 -18.44
N GLY A 101 -22.59 4.65 -18.37
CA GLY A 101 -22.05 5.77 -17.57
C GLY A 101 -22.12 5.50 -16.07
N ALA A 102 -23.22 4.90 -15.61
CA ALA A 102 -23.37 4.50 -14.20
C ALA A 102 -22.38 3.39 -13.81
N ARG A 103 -22.18 2.39 -14.70
CA ARG A 103 -21.16 1.35 -14.52
C ARG A 103 -19.76 1.91 -14.54
N PHE A 104 -19.44 2.83 -15.46
CA PHE A 104 -18.13 3.46 -15.52
C PHE A 104 -17.82 4.26 -14.26
N ALA A 105 -18.80 4.99 -13.71
CA ALA A 105 -18.62 5.72 -12.46
C ALA A 105 -18.46 4.78 -11.24
N LEU A 106 -19.24 3.69 -11.18
CA LEU A 106 -19.14 2.70 -10.10
C LEU A 106 -17.79 1.97 -10.15
N TRP A 107 -17.44 1.39 -11.30
CA TRP A 107 -16.18 0.66 -11.46
C TRP A 107 -14.97 1.59 -11.40
N GLY A 108 -15.05 2.80 -11.95
CA GLY A 108 -14.02 3.84 -11.81
C GLY A 108 -13.72 4.14 -10.35
N MET A 109 -14.75 4.31 -9.51
CA MET A 109 -14.57 4.49 -8.06
C MET A 109 -13.98 3.26 -7.36
N VAL A 110 -14.42 2.05 -7.73
CA VAL A 110 -13.87 0.80 -7.18
C VAL A 110 -12.38 0.68 -7.52
N PHE A 111 -12.00 0.92 -8.77
CA PHE A 111 -10.60 0.92 -9.21
C PHE A 111 -9.79 2.00 -8.52
N CYS A 112 -10.32 3.21 -8.36
CA CYS A 112 -9.65 4.27 -7.60
C CYS A 112 -9.44 3.87 -6.14
N ALA A 113 -10.45 3.31 -5.46
CA ALA A 113 -10.32 2.87 -4.07
C ALA A 113 -9.29 1.73 -3.91
N ALA A 114 -9.31 0.75 -4.82
CA ALA A 114 -8.33 -0.34 -4.84
C ALA A 114 -6.91 0.16 -5.13
N GLY A 115 -6.78 1.07 -6.10
CA GLY A 115 -5.50 1.71 -6.43
C GLY A 115 -4.94 2.54 -5.28
N LEU A 116 -5.80 3.34 -4.63
CA LEU A 116 -5.46 4.09 -3.42
C LEU A 116 -4.92 3.17 -2.31
N ALA A 117 -5.58 2.04 -2.06
CA ALA A 117 -5.13 1.06 -1.08
C ALA A 117 -3.78 0.43 -1.46
N LEU A 118 -3.59 0.03 -2.72
CA LEU A 118 -2.36 -0.59 -3.20
C LEU A 118 -1.17 0.37 -3.17
N PHE A 119 -1.34 1.61 -3.65
CA PHE A 119 -0.27 2.61 -3.61
C PHE A 119 0.06 3.03 -2.17
N ALA A 120 -0.94 3.14 -1.29
CA ALA A 120 -0.72 3.40 0.14
C ALA A 120 0.04 2.24 0.81
N PHE A 121 -0.32 1.00 0.51
CA PHE A 121 0.37 -0.19 0.99
C PHE A 121 1.83 -0.23 0.51
N GLY A 122 2.05 -0.03 -0.79
CA GLY A 122 3.40 0.02 -1.37
C GLY A 122 4.25 1.13 -0.77
N ALA A 123 3.67 2.32 -0.57
CA ALA A 123 4.34 3.42 0.12
C ALA A 123 4.64 3.11 1.58
N GLY A 124 3.75 2.38 2.28
CA GLY A 124 3.97 1.92 3.66
C GLY A 124 5.08 0.88 3.78
N VAL A 125 5.12 -0.11 2.89
CA VAL A 125 6.13 -1.19 2.90
C VAL A 125 7.51 -0.68 2.47
N SER A 126 7.58 0.05 1.35
CA SER A 126 8.86 0.58 0.86
C SER A 126 9.35 1.80 1.64
N VAL A 127 8.46 2.43 2.41
CA VAL A 127 8.65 3.73 3.05
C VAL A 127 9.20 4.77 2.06
N ASN A 128 8.75 4.68 0.80
CA ASN A 128 9.17 5.57 -0.26
C ASN A 128 7.96 6.40 -0.69
N ALA A 129 8.06 7.72 -0.50
CA ALA A 129 7.02 8.66 -0.91
C ALA A 129 6.81 8.69 -2.43
N GLY A 130 7.79 8.27 -3.24
CA GLY A 130 7.67 8.15 -4.69
C GLY A 130 6.60 7.15 -5.13
N ALA A 131 6.28 6.14 -4.31
CA ALA A 131 5.20 5.19 -4.59
C ALA A 131 3.82 5.87 -4.66
N LEU A 132 3.65 7.02 -3.99
CA LEU A 132 2.40 7.79 -4.01
C LEU A 132 2.19 8.57 -5.31
N MET A 133 3.23 8.77 -6.14
CA MET A 133 3.10 9.48 -7.42
C MET A 133 2.13 8.79 -8.39
N GLY A 134 1.94 7.47 -8.27
CA GLY A 134 0.95 6.72 -9.02
C GLY A 134 -0.50 7.19 -8.78
N LEU A 135 -0.79 7.83 -7.65
CA LEU A 135 -2.11 8.39 -7.34
C LEU A 135 -2.49 9.54 -8.28
N LEU A 136 -1.51 10.24 -8.85
CA LEU A 136 -1.74 11.34 -9.77
C LEU A 136 -2.42 10.85 -11.06
N LEU A 137 -2.20 9.60 -11.45
CA LEU A 137 -2.89 8.93 -12.55
C LEU A 137 -4.35 8.56 -12.22
N LEU A 138 -4.65 8.35 -10.94
CA LEU A 138 -6.01 8.02 -10.47
C LEU A 138 -6.87 9.27 -10.22
N ALA A 139 -6.25 10.42 -9.98
CA ALA A 139 -6.92 11.70 -9.74
C ALA A 139 -7.96 12.11 -10.82
N PRO A 140 -7.67 12.05 -12.14
CA PRO A 140 -8.65 12.44 -13.15
C PRO A 140 -9.85 11.48 -13.19
N VAL A 141 -9.61 10.17 -13.03
CA VAL A 141 -10.68 9.16 -12.98
C VAL A 141 -11.57 9.39 -11.77
N PHE A 142 -10.96 9.67 -10.61
CA PHE A 142 -11.67 9.98 -9.37
C PHE A 142 -12.52 11.25 -9.51
N ALA A 143 -11.96 12.33 -10.05
CA ALA A 143 -12.66 13.60 -10.25
C ALA A 143 -13.83 13.46 -11.24
N LEU A 144 -13.63 12.77 -12.37
CA LEU A 144 -14.69 12.49 -13.36
C LEU A 144 -15.82 11.66 -12.75
N SER A 145 -15.48 10.66 -11.93
CA SER A 145 -16.44 9.80 -11.25
C SER A 145 -17.26 10.58 -10.22
N LEU A 146 -16.60 11.43 -9.42
CA LEU A 146 -17.26 12.29 -8.44
C LEU A 146 -18.17 13.33 -9.12
N TRP A 147 -17.69 13.96 -10.19
CA TRP A 147 -18.45 14.92 -10.99
C TRP A 147 -19.71 14.28 -11.59
N PHE A 148 -19.59 13.07 -12.13
CA PHE A 148 -20.71 12.32 -12.68
C PHE A 148 -21.75 11.99 -11.60
N LEU A 149 -21.32 11.52 -10.43
CA LEU A 149 -22.21 11.23 -9.29
C LEU A 149 -22.91 12.49 -8.76
N HIS A 150 -22.20 13.62 -8.71
CA HIS A 150 -22.77 14.89 -8.25
C HIS A 150 -23.81 15.43 -9.24
N ARG A 151 -23.57 15.30 -10.55
CA ARG A 151 -24.47 15.81 -11.60
C ARG A 151 -25.68 14.93 -11.88
N ARG A 152 -25.51 13.60 -11.90
CA ARG A 152 -26.58 12.65 -12.26
C ARG A 152 -27.24 11.96 -11.07
N GLY A 153 -26.71 12.17 -9.87
CA GLY A 153 -27.20 11.55 -8.65
C GLY A 153 -26.83 10.06 -8.55
N ILE A 154 -27.04 9.52 -7.36
CA ILE A 154 -26.71 8.14 -7.00
C ILE A 154 -27.80 7.12 -7.42
N ALA A 155 -28.98 7.59 -7.84
CA ALA A 155 -30.11 6.73 -8.16
C ALA A 155 -29.82 5.77 -9.33
N ALA A 156 -29.14 6.26 -10.37
CA ALA A 156 -28.74 5.45 -11.53
C ALA A 156 -27.74 4.33 -11.15
N VAL A 157 -26.90 4.56 -10.14
CA VAL A 157 -25.94 3.57 -9.63
C VAL A 157 -26.64 2.54 -8.76
N LEU A 158 -27.58 2.98 -7.91
CA LEU A 158 -28.37 2.09 -7.05
C LEU A 158 -29.33 1.19 -7.83
N ALA A 159 -29.76 1.62 -9.03
CA ALA A 159 -30.61 0.84 -9.93
C ALA A 159 -29.85 -0.27 -10.69
N LEU A 160 -28.52 -0.32 -10.62
CA LEU A 160 -27.73 -1.36 -11.28
C LEU A 160 -27.99 -2.74 -10.65
N PRO A 161 -28.06 -3.83 -11.45
CA PRO A 161 -28.29 -5.18 -10.93
C PRO A 161 -27.18 -5.65 -9.97
N GLU A 162 -25.95 -5.16 -10.18
CA GLU A 162 -24.80 -5.41 -9.30
C GLU A 162 -25.03 -4.78 -7.91
N ALA A 163 -25.50 -3.54 -7.85
CA ALA A 163 -25.80 -2.85 -6.60
C ALA A 163 -26.99 -3.47 -5.86
N VAL A 164 -28.02 -3.89 -6.60
CA VAL A 164 -29.18 -4.60 -6.05
C VAL A 164 -28.76 -5.94 -5.45
N ARG A 165 -27.94 -6.73 -6.14
CA ARG A 165 -27.44 -8.02 -5.65
C ARG A 165 -26.64 -7.88 -4.36
N VAL A 166 -25.79 -6.85 -4.25
CA VAL A 166 -25.05 -6.55 -3.02
C VAL A 166 -26.01 -6.17 -1.88
N ARG A 167 -27.00 -5.33 -2.15
CA ARG A 167 -28.01 -4.93 -1.14
C ARG A 167 -28.81 -6.12 -0.64
N ASP A 168 -29.24 -7.01 -1.53
CA ASP A 168 -29.99 -8.21 -1.17
C ASP A 168 -29.13 -9.19 -0.37
N THR A 169 -27.83 -9.29 -0.68
CA THR A 169 -26.89 -10.10 0.09
C THR A 169 -26.71 -9.56 1.51
N ILE A 170 -26.56 -8.24 1.66
CA ILE A 170 -26.48 -7.58 2.97
C ILE A 170 -27.79 -7.75 3.75
N ARG A 171 -28.95 -7.69 3.07
CA ARG A 171 -30.26 -7.92 3.69
C ARG A 171 -30.37 -9.34 4.25
N LYS A 172 -30.02 -10.35 3.44
CA LYS A 172 -29.96 -11.76 3.89
C LYS A 172 -29.02 -11.95 5.07
N PHE A 173 -27.88 -11.27 5.06
CA PHE A 173 -26.93 -11.33 6.17
C PHE A 173 -27.49 -10.69 7.46
N ARG A 174 -28.35 -9.66 7.34
CA ARG A 174 -29.04 -9.06 8.48
C ARG A 174 -30.17 -9.95 9.01
N GLU A 175 -30.84 -10.68 8.12
CA GLU A 175 -31.88 -11.65 8.52
C GLU A 175 -31.28 -12.79 9.38
N ASP A 176 -29.99 -13.12 9.19
CA ASP A 176 -29.26 -14.02 10.08
C ASP A 176 -28.99 -13.38 11.44
N ARG A 177 -29.44 -14.02 12.53
CA ARG A 177 -29.27 -13.55 13.92
C ARG A 177 -27.80 -13.30 14.31
N LYS A 178 -26.86 -14.05 13.73
CA LYS A 178 -25.41 -13.84 13.91
C LYS A 178 -24.93 -12.61 13.12
N GLY A 179 -25.45 -12.39 11.92
CA GLY A 179 -25.09 -11.26 11.08
C GLY A 179 -25.64 -9.93 11.57
N ASP A 180 -26.86 -9.92 12.13
CA ASP A 180 -27.40 -8.72 12.79
C ASP A 180 -26.54 -8.32 14.00
N ARG A 181 -26.14 -9.29 14.83
CA ARG A 181 -25.30 -9.04 16.00
C ARG A 181 -23.92 -8.51 15.62
N THR A 182 -23.30 -9.03 14.55
CA THR A 182 -22.01 -8.52 14.07
C THR A 182 -22.12 -7.14 13.44
N LEU A 183 -23.19 -6.85 12.68
CA LEU A 183 -23.45 -5.52 12.14
C LEU A 183 -23.76 -4.49 13.22
N ALA A 184 -24.50 -4.87 14.27
CA ALA A 184 -24.75 -4.03 15.44
C ALA A 184 -23.44 -3.72 16.18
N TYR A 185 -22.60 -4.74 16.40
CA TYR A 185 -21.28 -4.56 17.01
C TYR A 185 -20.38 -3.64 16.17
N LEU A 186 -20.24 -3.87 14.86
CA LEU A 186 -19.53 -2.97 13.94
C LEU A 186 -20.12 -1.56 13.94
N GLY A 187 -21.44 -1.45 14.10
CA GLY A 187 -22.16 -0.19 14.29
C GLY A 187 -21.67 0.60 15.49
N THR A 188 -21.38 -0.07 16.61
CA THR A 188 -20.82 0.57 17.82
C THR A 188 -19.37 1.03 17.66
N LEU A 189 -18.59 0.40 16.76
CA LEU A 189 -17.21 0.80 16.47
C LEU A 189 -17.09 1.99 15.50
N LYS A 190 -18.19 2.44 14.88
CA LYS A 190 -18.19 3.55 13.90
C LYS A 190 -17.44 4.81 14.37
N PRO A 191 -17.72 5.39 15.56
CA PRO A 191 -17.01 6.59 15.99
C PRO A 191 -15.51 6.34 16.24
N ALA A 192 -15.16 5.19 16.83
CA ALA A 192 -13.77 4.83 17.08
C ALA A 192 -12.97 4.59 15.79
N TRP A 193 -13.62 4.04 14.75
CA TRP A 193 -13.01 3.83 13.44
C TRP A 193 -12.53 5.14 12.79
N TRP A 194 -13.32 6.21 12.86
CA TRP A 194 -12.92 7.50 12.26
C TRP A 194 -11.71 8.12 12.95
N VAL A 195 -11.65 8.00 14.27
CA VAL A 195 -10.49 8.46 15.06
C VAL A 195 -9.26 7.62 14.74
N ALA A 196 -9.41 6.30 14.61
CA ALA A 196 -8.33 5.41 14.19
C ALA A 196 -7.82 5.78 12.79
N CYS A 197 -8.73 6.06 11.84
CA CYS A 197 -8.34 6.50 10.50
C CYS A 197 -7.53 7.80 10.51
N ALA A 198 -7.98 8.80 11.29
CA ALA A 198 -7.24 10.06 11.43
C ALA A 198 -5.86 9.84 12.05
N ALA A 199 -5.77 9.02 13.10
CA ALA A 199 -4.51 8.69 13.75
C ALA A 199 -3.53 7.99 12.78
N VAL A 200 -4.02 7.04 11.97
CA VAL A 200 -3.20 6.34 10.96
C VAL A 200 -2.70 7.29 9.88
N LEU A 201 -3.53 8.21 9.37
CA LEU A 201 -3.09 9.21 8.37
C LEU A 201 -1.99 10.12 8.92
N VAL A 202 -2.17 10.60 10.16
CA VAL A 202 -1.18 11.48 10.82
C VAL A 202 0.11 10.71 11.09
N ALA A 203 0.03 9.50 11.64
CA ALA A 203 1.19 8.65 11.89
C ALA A 203 1.94 8.32 10.60
N PHE A 204 1.23 7.99 9.53
CA PHE A 204 1.80 7.70 8.21
C PHE A 204 2.51 8.92 7.62
N GLY A 205 1.89 10.11 7.69
CA GLY A 205 2.51 11.36 7.24
C GLY A 205 3.75 11.73 8.03
N LEU A 206 3.71 11.61 9.36
CA LEU A 206 4.85 11.86 10.25
C LEU A 206 6.01 10.89 9.96
N PHE A 207 5.69 9.61 9.74
CA PHE A 207 6.68 8.58 9.43
C PHE A 207 7.40 8.85 8.09
N LEU A 208 6.67 9.31 7.07
CA LEU A 208 7.28 9.72 5.80
C LEU A 208 8.15 10.98 5.96
N MET A 209 7.76 11.94 6.81
CA MET A 209 8.55 13.13 7.11
C MET A 209 9.92 12.80 7.72
N LEU A 210 9.97 11.86 8.67
CA LEU A 210 11.22 11.45 9.32
C LEU A 210 12.25 10.88 8.33
N ARG A 211 11.80 10.40 7.16
CA ARG A 211 12.66 9.75 6.16
C ARG A 211 12.99 10.66 4.97
N HIS A 212 12.10 11.58 4.62
CA HIS A 212 12.24 12.40 3.41
C HIS A 212 11.78 13.85 3.63
N SER A 213 12.70 14.80 3.45
CA SER A 213 12.45 16.24 3.65
C SER A 213 11.35 16.80 2.73
N TYR A 214 11.16 16.23 1.54
CA TYR A 214 10.13 16.65 0.59
C TYR A 214 8.72 16.18 0.95
N ALA A 215 8.56 15.26 1.91
CA ALA A 215 7.25 14.81 2.39
C ALA A 215 6.51 15.87 3.21
N LEU A 216 7.18 16.96 3.62
CA LEU A 216 6.57 18.13 4.28
C LEU A 216 5.43 18.75 3.45
N LEU A 217 5.51 18.70 2.12
CA LEU A 217 4.48 19.24 1.23
C LEU A 217 3.18 18.40 1.23
N LEU A 218 3.25 17.12 1.61
CA LEU A 218 2.09 16.22 1.65
C LEU A 218 1.30 16.33 2.97
N LEU A 219 1.92 16.88 4.01
CA LEU A 219 1.37 17.01 5.35
C LEU A 219 0.05 17.81 5.42
N PRO A 220 -0.07 19.02 4.82
CA PRO A 220 -1.33 19.74 4.84
C PRO A 220 -2.46 18.97 4.14
N PHE A 221 -2.14 18.19 3.09
CA PHE A 221 -3.11 17.37 2.38
C PHE A 221 -3.58 16.18 3.22
N LEU A 222 -2.68 15.49 3.91
CA LEU A 222 -3.02 14.39 4.81
C LEU A 222 -3.82 14.87 6.03
N ILE A 223 -3.49 16.05 6.58
CA ILE A 223 -4.26 16.67 7.66
C ILE A 223 -5.65 17.05 7.17
N ALA A 224 -5.77 17.69 6.00
CA ALA A 224 -7.07 18.02 5.41
C ALA A 224 -7.92 16.76 5.17
N ALA A 225 -7.31 15.67 4.69
CA ALA A 225 -7.96 14.38 4.54
C ALA A 225 -8.40 13.79 5.90
N ALA A 226 -7.56 13.86 6.93
CA ALA A 226 -7.90 13.38 8.27
C ALA A 226 -9.08 14.17 8.87
N VAL A 227 -9.07 15.50 8.75
CA VAL A 227 -10.17 16.37 9.20
C VAL A 227 -11.45 16.06 8.40
N ALA A 228 -11.35 15.90 7.09
CA ALA A 228 -12.48 15.55 6.23
C ALA A 228 -13.10 14.20 6.64
N VAL A 229 -12.28 13.19 6.96
CA VAL A 229 -12.74 11.86 7.42
C VAL A 229 -13.48 11.96 8.76
N VAL A 230 -12.94 12.69 9.73
CA VAL A 230 -13.56 12.86 11.05
C VAL A 230 -14.87 13.64 10.95
N TRP A 231 -14.94 14.63 10.05
CA TRP A 231 -16.13 15.45 9.85
C TRP A 231 -17.23 14.73 9.04
N ALA A 232 -16.82 13.96 8.03
CA ALA A 232 -17.71 13.20 7.13
C ALA A 232 -18.24 11.90 7.77
N GLY A 233 -17.43 11.25 8.61
CA GLY A 233 -17.73 9.93 9.17
C GLY A 233 -19.07 9.85 9.93
N PRO A 234 -19.32 10.75 10.91
CA PRO A 234 -20.59 10.79 11.63
C PRO A 234 -21.80 11.17 10.75
N ARG A 235 -21.57 11.88 9.63
CA ARG A 235 -22.61 12.38 8.73
C ARG A 235 -22.92 11.44 7.55
N ALA A 236 -22.01 10.50 7.26
CA ALA A 236 -22.16 9.50 6.20
C ALA A 236 -23.45 8.65 6.23
N PRO A 237 -24.04 8.25 7.39
CA PRO A 237 -25.28 7.49 7.38
C PRO A 237 -26.50 8.32 6.95
N GLY A 238 -26.47 9.64 7.11
CA GLY A 238 -27.57 10.54 6.69
C GLY A 238 -27.50 10.93 5.21
N ASP A 239 -26.29 11.00 4.64
CA ASP A 239 -26.10 11.37 3.23
C ASP A 239 -25.26 10.32 2.49
N ARG A 240 -25.95 9.50 1.69
CA ARG A 240 -25.34 8.44 0.85
C ARG A 240 -24.30 8.99 -0.14
N ARG A 241 -24.27 10.30 -0.42
CA ARG A 241 -23.25 10.91 -1.29
C ARG A 241 -21.88 10.94 -0.63
N LEU A 242 -21.81 11.12 0.69
CA LEU A 242 -20.54 11.14 1.43
C LEU A 242 -19.84 9.78 1.45
N LEU A 243 -20.58 8.68 1.34
CA LEU A 243 -19.99 7.32 1.26
C LEU A 243 -18.99 7.19 0.10
N TRP A 244 -19.21 7.90 -1.00
CA TRP A 244 -18.34 7.83 -2.19
C TRP A 244 -17.01 8.56 -2.02
N ILE A 245 -16.89 9.44 -1.02
CA ILE A 245 -15.63 10.06 -0.63
C ILE A 245 -14.96 9.23 0.47
N VAL A 246 -15.78 8.77 1.43
CA VAL A 246 -15.32 8.06 2.62
C VAL A 246 -14.71 6.69 2.29
N VAL A 247 -15.27 5.94 1.33
CA VAL A 247 -14.78 4.62 0.94
C VAL A 247 -13.35 4.64 0.39
N PRO A 248 -13.01 5.47 -0.63
CA PRO A 248 -11.64 5.56 -1.12
C PRO A 248 -10.63 6.00 -0.06
N VAL A 249 -10.99 6.95 0.81
CA VAL A 249 -10.09 7.40 1.88
C VAL A 249 -9.88 6.31 2.92
N SER A 250 -10.93 5.58 3.29
CA SER A 250 -10.80 4.44 4.20
C SER A 250 -9.95 3.32 3.58
N ALA A 251 -10.05 3.10 2.27
CA ALA A 251 -9.22 2.14 1.54
C ALA A 251 -7.74 2.55 1.56
N PHE A 252 -7.43 3.83 1.37
CA PHE A 252 -6.08 4.38 1.52
C PHE A 252 -5.53 4.15 2.94
N VAL A 253 -6.33 4.43 3.96
CA VAL A 253 -5.94 4.24 5.36
C VAL A 253 -5.66 2.77 5.67
N VAL A 254 -6.53 1.86 5.22
CA VAL A 254 -6.33 0.42 5.42
C VAL A 254 -5.06 -0.05 4.71
N GLY A 255 -4.85 0.37 3.46
CA GLY A 255 -3.64 0.04 2.70
C GLY A 255 -2.37 0.56 3.37
N GLY A 256 -2.33 1.84 3.70
CA GLY A 256 -1.19 2.48 4.37
C GLY A 256 -0.94 1.95 5.78
N GLY A 257 -2.01 1.67 6.54
CA GLY A 257 -1.95 1.05 7.87
C GLY A 257 -1.38 -0.35 7.81
N LEU A 258 -1.87 -1.21 6.91
CA LEU A 258 -1.33 -2.58 6.72
C LEU A 258 0.12 -2.55 6.23
N GLY A 259 0.46 -1.67 5.30
CA GLY A 259 1.84 -1.51 4.83
C GLY A 259 2.79 -1.00 5.92
N GLY A 260 2.34 -0.01 6.70
CA GLY A 260 3.09 0.54 7.82
C GLY A 260 3.26 -0.44 8.98
N VAL A 261 2.23 -1.24 9.31
CA VAL A 261 2.33 -2.33 10.29
C VAL A 261 3.28 -3.41 9.79
N GLY A 262 3.26 -3.75 8.50
CA GLY A 262 4.24 -4.67 7.90
C GLY A 262 5.68 -4.17 8.08
N ALA A 263 5.92 -2.89 7.77
CA ALA A 263 7.24 -2.26 7.98
C ALA A 263 7.61 -2.18 9.47
N MET A 264 6.64 -1.98 10.37
CA MET A 264 6.86 -1.96 11.81
C MET A 264 7.17 -3.36 12.36
N ILE A 265 6.46 -4.40 11.94
CA ILE A 265 6.70 -5.79 12.36
C ILE A 265 8.05 -6.27 11.83
N ASP A 266 8.40 -5.94 10.59
CA ASP A 266 9.73 -6.21 10.05
C ASP A 266 10.80 -5.53 10.94
N ARG A 267 10.62 -4.24 11.26
CA ARG A 267 11.56 -3.50 12.11
C ARG A 267 11.61 -3.97 13.56
N VAL A 268 10.48 -4.35 14.14
CA VAL A 268 10.39 -4.90 15.50
C VAL A 268 10.96 -6.31 15.54
N GLY A 269 10.75 -7.14 14.52
CA GLY A 269 11.43 -8.43 14.37
C GLY A 269 12.96 -8.28 14.32
N HIS A 270 13.44 -7.20 13.70
CA HIS A 270 14.86 -6.82 13.71
C HIS A 270 15.33 -6.13 15.02
N TYR A 271 14.42 -5.63 15.87
CA TYR A 271 14.74 -5.01 17.16
C TYR A 271 14.61 -5.97 18.36
N SER A 272 13.68 -6.92 18.32
CA SER A 272 13.38 -7.86 19.43
C SER A 272 14.29 -9.08 19.47
N TYR A 273 15.26 -9.18 18.56
CA TYR A 273 16.34 -10.16 18.61
C TYR A 273 17.69 -9.55 19.02
N ASN A 274 17.69 -8.37 19.63
CA ASN A 274 18.94 -7.68 20.00
C ASN A 274 19.00 -7.24 21.47
N SER A 275 18.52 -8.07 22.40
CA SER A 275 18.80 -7.92 23.83
C SER A 275 19.48 -9.17 24.36
N GLY A 276 20.82 -9.18 24.36
CA GLY A 276 21.59 -9.92 25.38
C GLY A 276 22.35 -11.18 24.97
N THR A 277 22.95 -11.27 23.78
CA THR A 277 23.98 -12.29 23.50
C THR A 277 25.21 -11.70 22.80
N PRO A 278 26.43 -12.08 23.23
CA PRO A 278 27.67 -11.49 22.74
C PRO A 278 27.87 -11.81 21.26
N SER A 279 28.32 -10.78 20.56
CA SER A 279 28.52 -10.63 19.12
C SER A 279 29.06 -11.89 18.41
N TYR A 280 28.19 -12.56 17.66
CA TYR A 280 28.58 -13.18 16.39
C TYR A 280 28.09 -12.26 15.28
N VAL A 281 29.05 -11.59 14.64
CA VAL A 281 28.82 -10.71 13.50
C VAL A 281 28.43 -11.59 12.31
N THR A 282 27.13 -11.81 12.13
CA THR A 282 26.61 -12.26 10.84
C THR A 282 26.63 -11.05 9.92
N SER A 283 27.78 -10.85 9.25
CA SER A 283 27.90 -9.95 8.11
C SER A 283 26.81 -10.33 7.11
N TYR A 284 25.80 -9.48 6.95
CA TYR A 284 25.14 -9.38 5.67
C TYR A 284 26.27 -9.11 4.67
N ALA A 285 26.53 -10.08 3.79
CA ALA A 285 27.43 -9.87 2.68
C ALA A 285 26.87 -8.66 1.93
N SER A 286 27.53 -7.51 2.05
CA SER A 286 27.20 -6.36 1.22
C SER A 286 27.48 -6.82 -0.20
N ASP A 287 26.44 -7.03 -0.99
CA ASP A 287 26.60 -7.27 -2.41
C ASP A 287 26.84 -5.94 -3.12
N ASP A 288 27.68 -5.94 -4.15
CA ASP A 288 27.86 -4.79 -5.02
C ASP A 288 26.58 -4.51 -5.85
N GLN A 289 26.59 -3.43 -6.63
CA GLN A 289 25.47 -3.06 -7.52
C GLN A 289 25.12 -4.16 -8.55
N TYR A 290 25.98 -5.17 -8.72
CA TYR A 290 25.82 -6.28 -9.66
C TYR A 290 25.54 -7.62 -8.97
N GLY A 291 25.28 -7.64 -7.66
CA GLY A 291 24.96 -8.85 -6.89
C GLY A 291 26.16 -9.77 -6.61
N ASN A 292 27.40 -9.26 -6.68
CA ASN A 292 28.60 -10.01 -6.30
C ASN A 292 29.03 -9.63 -4.87
N GLN A 293 29.68 -10.57 -4.17
CA GLN A 293 30.19 -10.33 -2.83
C GLN A 293 31.20 -9.16 -2.81
N GLN A 294 30.89 -8.11 -2.05
CA GLN A 294 31.75 -6.94 -1.90
C GLN A 294 32.72 -7.15 -0.73
N LEU A 295 34.02 -7.13 -1.01
CA LEU A 295 35.05 -7.13 0.03
C LEU A 295 35.35 -5.68 0.44
N ARG A 296 35.41 -5.41 1.75
CA ARG A 296 35.62 -4.06 2.27
C ARG A 296 36.80 -4.02 3.23
N TYR A 297 37.54 -2.92 3.19
CA TYR A 297 38.56 -2.59 4.18
C TYR A 297 38.15 -1.32 4.91
N GLY A 298 37.67 -1.47 6.14
CA GLY A 298 37.00 -0.39 6.87
C GLY A 298 35.75 0.09 6.13
N ASN A 299 35.72 1.38 5.78
CA ASN A 299 34.59 1.97 5.07
C ASN A 299 34.75 1.93 3.54
N GLU A 300 35.90 1.51 3.02
CA GLU A 300 36.21 1.52 1.59
C GLU A 300 35.94 0.15 0.96
N GLU A 301 35.40 0.15 -0.26
CA GLU A 301 35.30 -1.04 -1.08
C GLU A 301 36.66 -1.40 -1.65
N LEU A 302 37.06 -2.66 -1.49
CA LEU A 302 38.31 -3.16 -2.02
C LEU A 302 38.16 -3.44 -3.51
N LYS A 303 38.60 -2.51 -4.35
CA LYS A 303 38.61 -2.66 -5.81
C LYS A 303 39.87 -3.34 -6.36
N ASN A 304 40.99 -3.19 -5.65
CA ASN A 304 42.31 -3.69 -6.07
C ASN A 304 43.20 -4.04 -4.87
N VAL A 305 44.16 -4.94 -5.07
CA VAL A 305 45.15 -5.34 -4.08
C VAL A 305 46.54 -5.33 -4.72
N TYR A 306 47.51 -4.72 -4.06
CA TYR A 306 48.91 -4.72 -4.45
C TYR A 306 49.71 -5.52 -3.42
N ALA A 307 50.36 -6.60 -3.86
CA ALA A 307 51.25 -7.38 -3.03
C ALA A 307 52.70 -7.03 -3.35
N PHE A 308 53.56 -7.05 -2.33
CA PHE A 308 54.98 -6.79 -2.46
C PHE A 308 55.77 -7.91 -1.78
N ASP A 309 56.95 -8.22 -2.30
CA ASP A 309 57.88 -9.16 -1.66
C ASP A 309 58.60 -8.52 -0.46
N ALA A 310 59.42 -9.29 0.26
CA ALA A 310 60.15 -8.80 1.43
C ALA A 310 61.13 -7.64 1.13
N ASP A 311 61.54 -7.49 -0.13
CA ASP A 311 62.46 -6.47 -0.59
C ASP A 311 61.74 -5.20 -1.06
N GLY A 312 60.40 -5.19 -1.06
CA GLY A 312 59.59 -4.06 -1.50
C GLY A 312 59.29 -4.03 -3.00
N LYS A 313 59.59 -5.11 -3.73
CA LYS A 313 59.26 -5.22 -5.15
C LYS A 313 57.81 -5.69 -5.32
N PRO A 314 57.03 -5.04 -6.20
CA PRO A 314 55.66 -5.44 -6.44
C PRO A 314 55.58 -6.81 -7.12
N LEU A 315 54.68 -7.65 -6.62
CA LEU A 315 54.35 -8.94 -7.21
C LEU A 315 53.21 -8.77 -8.23
N THR A 316 53.36 -9.43 -9.37
CA THR A 316 52.30 -9.53 -10.39
C THR A 316 51.68 -10.92 -10.39
N ASP A 317 50.44 -11.03 -10.88
CA ASP A 317 49.75 -12.32 -11.04
C ASP A 317 49.52 -13.08 -9.72
N VAL A 318 49.14 -12.34 -8.69
CA VAL A 318 48.80 -12.86 -7.37
C VAL A 318 47.34 -13.29 -7.33
N TYR A 319 47.10 -14.46 -6.76
CA TYR A 319 45.78 -15.02 -6.50
C TYR A 319 45.59 -15.17 -4.99
N LEU A 320 44.49 -14.66 -4.47
CA LEU A 320 44.22 -14.64 -3.03
C LEU A 320 43.20 -15.72 -2.68
N TYR A 321 43.48 -16.49 -1.64
CA TYR A 321 42.58 -17.55 -1.17
C TYR A 321 42.32 -17.35 0.32
N ASP A 322 41.12 -17.72 0.77
CA ASP A 322 40.81 -17.77 2.19
C ASP A 322 41.43 -19.00 2.87
N GLU A 323 41.26 -19.11 4.18
CA GLU A 323 41.77 -20.22 4.99
C GLU A 323 41.15 -21.58 4.59
N GLN A 324 40.00 -21.59 3.91
CA GLN A 324 39.36 -22.78 3.37
C GLN A 324 39.82 -23.11 1.94
N GLY A 325 40.74 -22.34 1.37
CA GLY A 325 41.21 -22.51 -0.01
C GLY A 325 40.21 -22.05 -1.07
N ARG A 326 39.20 -21.23 -0.71
CA ARG A 326 38.27 -20.61 -1.66
C ARG A 326 38.92 -19.35 -2.24
N PRO A 327 38.85 -19.14 -3.58
CA PRO A 327 39.41 -17.95 -4.20
C PRO A 327 38.62 -16.70 -3.78
N ILE A 328 39.33 -15.63 -3.42
CA ILE A 328 38.74 -14.32 -3.10
C ILE A 328 38.42 -13.60 -4.40
N THR A 329 37.24 -13.86 -4.97
CA THR A 329 36.78 -13.25 -6.22
C THR A 329 36.04 -11.95 -5.94
N ILE A 330 36.47 -10.86 -6.59
CA ILE A 330 35.79 -9.56 -6.52
C ILE A 330 35.51 -9.04 -7.93
N THR A 331 34.55 -8.12 -8.06
CA THR A 331 34.17 -7.52 -9.34
C THR A 331 35.33 -6.78 -9.98
N ARG A 332 35.56 -7.02 -11.26
CA ARG A 332 36.60 -6.36 -12.05
C ARG A 332 35.98 -5.24 -12.87
N TYR A 333 36.53 -4.06 -12.68
CA TYR A 333 36.17 -2.85 -13.39
C TYR A 333 37.19 -2.55 -14.49
N GLY A 334 36.73 -1.88 -15.55
CA GLY A 334 37.56 -1.41 -16.65
C GLY A 334 36.91 -0.20 -17.31
N CYS A 335 37.65 0.43 -18.23
CA CYS A 335 37.16 1.59 -18.95
C CYS A 335 36.32 1.17 -20.16
N GLU A 336 35.11 1.69 -20.25
CA GLU A 336 34.21 1.54 -21.40
C GLU A 336 34.60 2.55 -22.48
N GLN A 337 34.85 2.08 -23.71
CA GLN A 337 35.37 2.93 -24.78
C GLN A 337 34.32 3.93 -25.30
N ASP A 338 33.04 3.55 -25.30
CA ASP A 338 31.96 4.36 -25.87
C ASP A 338 31.54 5.51 -24.96
N THR A 339 31.48 5.25 -23.65
CA THR A 339 31.02 6.23 -22.66
C THR A 339 32.16 6.95 -21.95
N GLY A 340 33.38 6.38 -21.99
CA GLY A 340 34.52 6.89 -21.24
C GLY A 340 34.32 6.79 -19.72
N THR A 341 33.53 5.82 -19.26
CA THR A 341 33.21 5.62 -17.84
C THR A 341 33.64 4.23 -17.35
N GLU A 342 33.66 4.04 -16.03
CA GLU A 342 33.92 2.74 -15.41
C GLU A 342 32.77 1.77 -15.64
N ALA A 343 33.09 0.57 -16.13
CA ALA A 343 32.13 -0.50 -16.36
C ALA A 343 32.66 -1.84 -15.84
N LYS A 344 31.74 -2.75 -15.50
CA LYS A 344 32.08 -4.12 -15.11
C LYS A 344 32.64 -4.88 -16.32
N ARG A 345 33.87 -5.37 -16.20
CA ARG A 345 34.52 -6.25 -17.18
C ARG A 345 34.38 -7.73 -16.84
N GLY A 346 34.17 -8.07 -15.56
CA GLY A 346 34.03 -9.45 -15.13
C GLY A 346 34.15 -9.63 -13.62
N VAL A 347 34.45 -10.86 -13.20
CA VAL A 347 34.73 -11.24 -11.82
C VAL A 347 35.92 -12.20 -11.87
N ASP A 348 36.99 -11.87 -11.14
CA ASP A 348 38.19 -12.71 -11.09
C ASP A 348 38.91 -12.56 -9.74
N ASN A 349 39.95 -13.36 -9.53
CA ASN A 349 40.84 -13.36 -8.37
C ASN A 349 42.29 -13.05 -8.78
N ARG A 350 42.49 -12.20 -9.79
CA ARG A 350 43.84 -11.89 -10.30
C ARG A 350 44.23 -10.46 -9.94
N PHE A 351 45.37 -10.33 -9.27
CA PHE A 351 45.91 -9.05 -8.79
C PHE A 351 47.38 -8.87 -9.20
N PRO A 352 47.88 -7.62 -9.29
CA PRO A 352 47.15 -6.37 -9.21
C PRO A 352 46.38 -6.08 -10.51
N ARG A 353 45.31 -5.31 -10.41
CA ARG A 353 44.50 -4.85 -11.54
C ARG A 353 44.94 -3.45 -11.99
N PRO A 354 44.65 -3.05 -13.24
CA PRO A 354 44.87 -1.67 -13.68
C PRO A 354 44.08 -0.70 -12.79
N GLN A 355 44.72 0.40 -12.40
CA GLN A 355 44.04 1.49 -11.72
C GLN A 355 43.21 2.28 -12.73
N LEU A 356 41.96 2.59 -12.39
CA LEU A 356 41.10 3.41 -13.23
C LEU A 356 41.29 4.88 -12.85
N VAL A 357 41.83 5.66 -13.78
CA VAL A 357 41.85 7.13 -13.68
C VAL A 357 40.60 7.63 -14.38
N GLN A 358 39.69 8.22 -13.62
CA GLN A 358 38.41 8.72 -14.09
C GLN A 358 38.39 10.25 -14.04
N GLY A 359 37.67 10.87 -14.98
CA GLY A 359 37.48 12.30 -15.02
C GLY A 359 36.54 12.72 -16.13
N THR A 360 36.51 14.01 -16.41
CA THR A 360 35.79 14.58 -17.56
C THR A 360 36.75 15.31 -18.48
N GLN A 361 36.53 15.22 -19.78
CA GLN A 361 37.37 15.88 -20.78
C GLN A 361 36.57 16.97 -21.52
N ASP A 362 37.22 18.12 -21.74
CA ASP A 362 36.68 19.22 -22.55
C ASP A 362 36.97 19.04 -24.05
N ALA A 363 36.47 19.95 -24.90
CA ALA A 363 36.68 19.90 -26.35
C ALA A 363 38.16 20.03 -26.77
N ASN A 364 39.01 20.55 -25.89
CA ASN A 364 40.43 20.79 -26.12
C ASN A 364 41.32 19.67 -25.56
N GLY A 365 40.73 18.65 -24.94
CA GLY A 365 41.45 17.52 -24.36
C GLY A 365 41.89 17.72 -22.91
N ASN A 366 41.54 18.83 -22.25
CA ASN A 366 41.89 19.06 -20.85
C ASN A 366 41.02 18.20 -19.93
N LEU A 367 41.67 17.58 -18.95
CA LEU A 367 41.04 16.75 -17.92
C LEU A 367 40.52 17.63 -16.77
N ASP A 368 39.32 17.30 -16.30
CA ASP A 368 38.61 17.90 -15.16
C ASP A 368 38.50 19.43 -15.21
N GLY A 369 38.41 19.98 -16.42
CA GLY A 369 38.10 21.39 -16.65
C GLY A 369 36.62 21.71 -16.35
N TYR A 370 36.34 22.97 -16.01
CA TYR A 370 34.96 23.44 -15.73
C TYR A 370 33.97 23.18 -16.89
N ASN A 371 34.47 23.10 -18.13
CA ASN A 371 33.68 22.82 -19.32
C ASN A 371 33.79 21.35 -19.80
N GLY A 372 34.21 20.41 -18.93
CA GLY A 372 34.28 18.99 -19.25
C GLY A 372 32.90 18.38 -19.50
N TYR A 373 32.71 17.72 -20.64
CA TYR A 373 31.41 17.14 -21.01
C TYR A 373 31.48 15.70 -21.55
N ARG A 374 32.69 15.17 -21.79
CA ARG A 374 32.90 13.77 -22.16
C ARG A 374 33.48 13.01 -20.98
N GLY A 375 33.00 11.78 -20.74
CA GLY A 375 33.62 10.89 -19.78
C GLY A 375 35.05 10.55 -20.22
N TYR A 376 35.98 10.58 -19.28
CA TYR A 376 37.34 10.10 -19.46
C TYR A 376 37.60 8.97 -18.48
N CYS A 377 38.03 7.83 -19.00
CA CYS A 377 38.49 6.71 -18.21
C CYS A 377 39.74 6.15 -18.87
N HIS A 378 40.83 6.05 -18.10
CA HIS A 378 42.07 5.46 -18.55
C HIS A 378 42.58 4.41 -17.56
N GLU A 379 42.97 3.24 -18.08
CA GLU A 379 43.53 2.15 -17.29
C GLU A 379 45.05 2.33 -17.17
N VAL A 380 45.54 2.58 -15.94
CA VAL A 380 46.97 2.69 -15.64
C VAL A 380 47.44 1.36 -15.05
N THR A 381 48.34 0.69 -15.75
CA THR A 381 48.93 -0.58 -15.29
C THR A 381 50.12 -0.32 -14.37
N GLY A 382 50.38 -1.27 -13.47
CA GLY A 382 51.48 -1.18 -12.50
C GLY A 382 51.03 -0.66 -11.13
N VAL A 383 52.03 -0.34 -10.31
CA VAL A 383 51.82 0.07 -8.92
C VAL A 383 52.07 1.58 -8.79
N PRO A 384 51.07 2.38 -8.35
CA PRO A 384 51.17 3.84 -8.36
C PRO A 384 51.95 4.42 -7.18
N PHE A 385 52.45 3.58 -6.27
CA PHE A 385 53.16 4.00 -5.05
C PHE A 385 54.30 3.03 -4.70
N ALA A 386 55.23 3.49 -3.87
CA ALA A 386 56.24 2.64 -3.24
C ALA A 386 55.81 2.29 -1.81
N ALA A 387 55.89 1.01 -1.43
CA ALA A 387 55.59 0.56 -0.08
C ALA A 387 56.87 0.45 0.76
N ALA A 388 56.89 1.05 1.95
CA ALA A 388 57.97 0.87 2.92
C ALA A 388 57.72 -0.39 3.74
N ILE A 389 58.39 -1.49 3.41
CA ILE A 389 58.21 -2.76 4.11
C ILE A 389 59.10 -2.80 5.34
N PRO A 390 58.54 -3.04 6.56
CA PRO A 390 59.32 -3.16 7.77
C PRO A 390 60.31 -4.33 7.63
N LYS A 391 61.60 -4.04 7.73
CA LYS A 391 62.61 -5.09 7.85
C LYS A 391 62.55 -5.68 9.26
N PRO A 392 62.50 -7.00 9.42
CA PRO A 392 62.54 -7.59 10.74
C PRO A 392 63.81 -7.16 11.46
N VAL A 393 63.65 -6.57 12.64
CA VAL A 393 64.77 -6.24 13.53
C VAL A 393 65.31 -7.57 14.04
N PRO A 394 66.61 -7.89 13.85
CA PRO A 394 67.18 -9.10 14.42
C PRO A 394 66.99 -9.08 15.93
N ALA A 395 66.43 -10.16 16.47
CA ALA A 395 66.20 -10.30 17.91
C ALA A 395 67.53 -10.10 18.67
N PRO A 396 67.55 -9.35 19.78
CA PRO A 396 68.76 -9.22 20.58
C PRO A 396 69.17 -10.61 21.08
N ALA A 397 70.41 -11.00 20.80
CA ALA A 397 70.98 -12.26 21.25
C ALA A 397 70.85 -12.35 22.77
N THR A 398 70.09 -13.33 23.25
CA THR A 398 70.03 -13.68 24.67
C THR A 398 71.43 -14.06 25.14
N ALA A 399 72.01 -13.24 26.04
CA ALA A 399 73.24 -13.58 26.71
C ALA A 399 73.05 -14.91 27.50
N PRO A 400 74.00 -15.86 27.43
CA PRO A 400 73.87 -17.12 28.14
C PRO A 400 73.97 -16.88 29.65
N THR A 401 72.84 -17.01 30.34
CA THR A 401 72.76 -16.98 31.79
C THR A 401 73.14 -18.36 32.33
N GLY A 402 74.19 -18.38 33.16
CA GLY A 402 74.26 -19.23 34.35
C GLY A 402 74.34 -20.74 34.17
N LYS A 403 75.59 -21.23 34.20
CA LYS A 403 76.00 -22.59 34.61
C LYS A 403 75.18 -23.13 35.81
N PRO A 404 74.55 -24.32 35.73
CA PRO A 404 74.01 -24.99 36.91
C PRO A 404 75.12 -25.78 37.63
N SER A 405 75.28 -25.50 38.92
CA SER A 405 76.04 -26.29 39.89
C SER A 405 75.32 -27.62 40.18
N GLY A 406 76.01 -28.77 40.15
CA GLY A 406 75.51 -30.03 40.76
C GLY A 406 75.82 -30.09 42.27
N PRO A 407 75.73 -31.25 42.98
CA PRO A 407 74.99 -32.53 42.78
C PRO A 407 74.11 -32.87 44.04
N PRO A 408 73.51 -34.07 44.28
CA PRO A 408 74.24 -35.30 44.65
C PRO A 408 73.66 -36.66 44.15
N GLU A 409 74.60 -37.59 43.93
CA GLU A 409 74.63 -39.04 44.21
C GLU A 409 73.57 -40.06 43.71
N SER A 410 74.12 -41.25 43.40
CA SER A 410 73.56 -42.42 42.71
C SER A 410 72.75 -43.36 43.64
N PRO A 411 71.98 -44.33 43.10
CA PRO A 411 72.60 -45.66 42.93
C PRO A 411 72.22 -46.43 41.64
N LYS A 412 73.21 -47.16 41.13
CA LYS A 412 73.22 -48.32 40.20
C LYS A 412 72.52 -49.55 40.83
N PRO A 413 72.10 -50.69 40.18
CA PRO A 413 72.51 -51.38 38.92
C PRO A 413 71.30 -51.79 38.01
N SER A 414 71.34 -52.52 36.89
CA SER A 414 72.14 -53.67 36.44
C SER A 414 71.78 -54.05 34.98
N GLY A 415 72.77 -54.52 34.19
CA GLY A 415 72.66 -55.44 33.02
C GLY A 415 71.85 -55.01 31.80
N SER A 416 72.19 -55.27 30.53
CA SER A 416 73.24 -56.06 29.87
C SER A 416 73.27 -55.58 28.41
N ALA A 417 74.46 -55.52 27.81
CA ALA A 417 74.67 -55.35 26.37
C ALA A 417 74.54 -56.73 25.66
N PRO A 418 74.92 -56.89 24.37
CA PRO A 418 74.47 -56.22 23.14
C PRO A 418 74.14 -57.26 22.03
N VAL A 419 73.42 -56.90 20.95
CA VAL A 419 73.61 -57.62 19.66
C VAL A 419 73.34 -56.71 18.46
N THR A 420 74.39 -56.48 17.66
CA THR A 420 74.34 -56.05 16.25
C THR A 420 74.37 -57.30 15.38
N PRO A 421 73.65 -57.37 14.25
CA PRO A 421 74.35 -57.42 12.94
C PRO A 421 73.57 -56.70 11.82
N THR A 422 74.22 -55.85 11.01
CA THR A 422 74.89 -56.16 9.72
C THR A 422 74.01 -55.82 8.52
N SER A 423 74.52 -54.87 7.72
CA SER A 423 74.04 -54.43 6.40
C SER A 423 74.33 -55.47 5.31
N PRO A 424 73.57 -55.47 4.20
CA PRO A 424 74.24 -55.54 2.90
C PRO A 424 73.77 -54.49 1.89
N ALA A 425 74.75 -54.07 1.08
CA ALA A 425 74.72 -53.09 0.00
C ALA A 425 73.97 -53.58 -1.27
N PRO A 426 73.71 -52.69 -2.26
CA PRO A 426 72.71 -52.89 -3.32
C PRO A 426 73.28 -53.58 -4.57
N PRO A 427 72.43 -54.15 -5.44
CA PRO A 427 72.85 -54.58 -6.78
C PRO A 427 72.56 -53.49 -7.83
N THR A 428 73.62 -53.06 -8.52
CA THR A 428 73.55 -52.47 -9.86
C THR A 428 73.95 -53.52 -10.88
N ARG A 429 73.09 -53.78 -11.86
CA ARG A 429 73.51 -53.92 -13.26
C ARG A 429 72.40 -53.49 -14.19
#